data_AF-G3YE95-F1
#
_entry.id   AF-G3YE95-F1
#
_cell.length_a   1.000
_cell.length_b   1.000
_cell.length_c   1.000
_cell.angle_alpha   90.00
_cell.angle_beta   90.00
_cell.angle_gamma   90.00
#
_symmetry.space_group_name_H-M   'P 1'
#
loop_
_entity.id
_entity.type
_entity.pdbx_description
1 polymer ?
#
loop_
_entity_poly.entity_id
_entity_poly.type
_entity_poly.pdbx_seq_one_letter_code
_entity_poly.pdbx_strand_id
1 'polypeptide(L)'
;MADEGASPRELVVEACRRDQPHLIESVLEGMEGKSNEEVAEFFNSVTDSMGNHALHICATYGSYDVMDALFDIQYFECDPLTRLDKDTPLHTAVRYANEKDAELGEAMIKMMCEAGCDPRVRNKHGQKPAELVYNNQEIKSTLQQAEYIMAEGLREDADNGSVHDSASDSE
;
A
#
# COMPACT_ATOMS: atom_id res chain seq x y z
N MET A 1 31.38 19.96 15.94
CA MET A 1 30.74 19.24 14.82
C MET A 1 29.27 19.33 15.12
N ALA A 2 28.51 20.09 14.34
CA ALA A 2 27.07 20.08 14.49
C ALA A 2 26.60 18.71 14.00
N ASP A 3 26.03 17.94 14.92
CA ASP A 3 25.27 16.74 14.60
C ASP A 3 24.05 17.25 13.82
N GLU A 4 24.17 17.35 12.49
CA GLU A 4 23.00 17.52 11.63
C GLU A 4 22.19 16.25 11.82
N GLY A 5 21.15 16.32 12.65
CA GLY A 5 20.24 15.22 12.89
C GLY A 5 19.69 14.67 11.58
N ALA A 6 19.22 13.42 11.61
CA ALA A 6 18.67 12.76 10.43
C ALA A 6 17.60 13.63 9.76
N SER A 7 17.69 13.76 8.44
CA SER A 7 16.68 14.48 7.66
C SER A 7 15.32 13.79 7.77
N PRO A 8 14.19 14.50 7.55
CA PRO A 8 12.86 13.88 7.58
C PRO A 8 12.72 12.65 6.68
N ARG A 9 13.38 12.65 5.51
CA ARG A 9 13.38 11.49 4.60
C ARG A 9 14.11 10.29 5.21
N GLU A 10 15.25 10.53 5.87
CA GLU A 10 16.00 9.47 6.55
C GLU A 10 15.24 8.93 7.75
N LEU A 11 14.53 9.78 8.50
CA LEU A 11 13.65 9.35 9.59
C LEU A 11 12.55 8.41 9.12
N VAL A 12 11.87 8.73 8.00
CA VAL A 12 10.85 7.84 7.42
C VAL A 12 11.46 6.50 6.98
N VAL A 13 12.61 6.52 6.30
CA VAL A 13 13.28 5.28 5.89
C VAL A 13 13.71 4.44 7.10
N GLU A 14 14.24 5.08 8.14
CA GLU A 14 14.67 4.39 9.36
C GLU A 14 13.48 3.82 10.14
N ALA A 15 12.37 4.57 10.20
CA ALA A 15 11.10 4.09 10.75
C ALA A 15 10.68 2.79 10.06
N CYS A 16 10.62 2.80 8.73
CA CYS A 16 10.22 1.65 7.91
C CYS A 16 11.18 0.46 8.01
N ARG A 17 12.43 0.65 8.46
CA ARG A 17 13.42 -0.42 8.61
C ARG A 17 13.40 -1.08 9.98
N ARG A 18 13.00 -0.33 11.01
CA ARG A 18 13.07 -0.74 12.41
C ARG A 18 11.71 -0.86 13.10
N ASP A 19 10.63 -0.67 12.34
CA ASP A 19 9.27 -0.61 12.84
C ASP A 19 9.10 0.40 13.98
N GLN A 20 9.46 1.66 13.70
CA GLN A 20 9.44 2.76 14.66
C GLN A 20 8.40 3.83 14.28
N PRO A 21 7.10 3.61 14.57
CA PRO A 21 6.01 4.52 14.15
C PRO A 21 6.14 5.94 14.73
N HIS A 22 6.70 6.09 15.95
CA HIS A 22 6.95 7.42 16.56
C HIS A 22 7.83 8.35 15.71
N LEU A 23 8.65 7.80 14.81
CA LEU A 23 9.43 8.60 13.86
C LEU A 23 8.55 9.18 12.74
N ILE A 24 7.49 8.47 12.32
CA ILE A 24 6.48 8.98 11.39
C ILE A 24 5.72 10.13 12.05
N GLU A 25 5.29 9.93 13.31
CA GLU A 25 4.63 10.97 14.11
C GLU A 25 5.50 12.23 14.22
N SER A 26 6.78 12.08 14.55
CA SER A 26 7.72 13.21 14.64
C SER A 26 7.89 13.95 13.31
N VAL A 27 7.87 13.24 12.19
CA VAL A 27 7.93 13.86 10.86
C VAL A 27 6.62 14.62 10.56
N LEU A 28 5.47 14.07 10.92
CA LEU A 28 4.16 14.71 10.77
C LEU A 28 4.03 15.98 11.64
N GLU A 29 4.52 15.96 12.88
CA GLU A 29 4.61 17.14 13.75
C GLU A 29 5.46 18.25 13.11
N GLY A 30 6.56 17.87 12.45
CA GLY A 30 7.40 18.80 11.68
C GLY A 30 6.71 19.41 10.44
N MET A 31 5.54 18.89 10.07
CA MET A 31 4.72 19.35 8.94
C MET A 31 3.43 20.04 9.39
N GLU A 32 3.33 20.43 10.66
CA GLU A 32 2.19 21.22 11.15
C GLU A 32 1.96 22.48 10.29
N GLY A 33 0.73 22.61 9.77
CA GLY A 33 0.33 23.72 8.89
C GLY A 33 0.49 23.43 7.39
N LYS A 34 0.99 22.25 7.00
CA LYS A 34 0.92 21.75 5.62
C LYS A 34 -0.47 21.22 5.30
N SER A 35 -0.84 21.31 4.01
CA SER A 35 -2.04 20.64 3.51
C SER A 35 -1.84 19.12 3.48
N ASN A 36 -2.93 18.36 3.50
CA ASN A 36 -2.87 16.89 3.44
C ASN A 36 -2.22 16.42 2.14
N GLU A 37 -2.41 17.15 1.04
CA GLU A 37 -1.78 16.88 -0.25
C GLU A 37 -0.26 17.09 -0.21
N GLU A 38 0.23 18.16 0.45
CA GLU A 38 1.68 18.38 0.64
C GLU A 38 2.32 17.31 1.52
N VAL A 39 1.62 16.87 2.57
CA VAL A 39 2.06 15.78 3.44
C VAL A 39 2.15 14.48 2.62
N ALA A 40 1.08 14.13 1.92
CA ALA A 40 1.05 12.94 1.06
C ALA A 40 2.14 12.97 -0.01
N GLU A 41 2.32 14.08 -0.72
CA GLU A 41 3.36 14.25 -1.73
C GLU A 41 4.75 14.00 -1.14
N PHE A 42 5.02 14.50 0.06
CA PHE A 42 6.27 14.23 0.76
C PHE A 42 6.46 12.72 0.98
N PHE A 43 5.53 12.05 1.66
CA PHE A 43 5.65 10.63 2.01
C PHE A 43 5.69 9.73 0.78
N ASN A 44 4.86 9.99 -0.23
CA ASN A 44 4.83 9.26 -1.50
C ASN A 44 6.16 9.36 -2.26
N SER A 45 6.88 10.48 -2.10
CA SER A 45 8.19 10.70 -2.71
C SER A 45 9.38 10.10 -1.94
N VAL A 46 9.17 9.55 -0.74
CA VAL A 46 10.26 8.96 0.04
C VAL A 46 10.65 7.62 -0.55
N THR A 47 11.93 7.48 -0.91
CA THR A 47 12.52 6.23 -1.36
C THR A 47 13.85 5.95 -0.68
N ASP A 48 14.18 4.67 -0.48
CA ASP A 48 15.53 4.27 -0.08
C ASP A 48 16.56 4.43 -1.23
N SER A 49 17.81 4.04 -0.97
CA SER A 49 18.90 4.07 -1.95
C SER A 49 18.71 3.13 -3.15
N MET A 50 17.79 2.18 -3.08
CA MET A 50 17.45 1.27 -4.17
C MET A 50 16.29 1.79 -5.03
N GLY A 51 15.58 2.80 -4.53
CA GLY A 51 14.37 3.37 -5.13
C GLY A 51 13.09 2.66 -4.68
N ASN A 52 13.12 2.01 -3.52
CA ASN A 52 11.92 1.41 -2.91
C ASN A 52 11.18 2.48 -2.10
N HIS A 53 9.87 2.61 -2.34
CA HIS A 53 9.01 3.51 -1.57
C HIS A 53 8.76 2.98 -0.15
N ALA A 54 8.29 3.85 0.75
CA ALA A 54 8.06 3.55 2.16
C ALA A 54 7.36 2.19 2.40
N LEU A 55 6.23 1.93 1.74
CA LEU A 55 5.50 0.65 1.89
C LEU A 55 6.31 -0.59 1.45
N HIS A 56 7.14 -0.49 0.41
CA HIS A 56 8.02 -1.59 0.02
C HIS A 56 9.08 -1.87 1.09
N ILE A 57 9.60 -0.80 1.72
CA ILE A 57 10.56 -0.92 2.80
C ILE A 57 9.88 -1.62 3.98
N CYS A 58 8.70 -1.14 4.42
CA CYS A 58 7.94 -1.79 5.48
C CYS A 58 7.69 -3.28 5.19
N ALA A 59 7.19 -3.60 4.00
CA ALA A 59 6.94 -4.99 3.59
C ALA A 59 8.22 -5.84 3.55
N THR A 60 9.38 -5.26 3.19
CA THR A 60 10.67 -5.97 3.17
C THR A 60 11.16 -6.32 4.57
N TYR A 61 10.90 -5.44 5.54
CA TYR A 61 11.39 -5.56 6.92
C TYR A 61 10.35 -6.11 7.90
N GLY A 62 9.09 -6.25 7.49
CA GLY A 62 8.00 -6.66 8.38
C GLY A 62 7.55 -5.55 9.32
N SER A 63 7.70 -4.28 8.93
CA SER A 63 7.36 -3.13 9.78
C SER A 63 5.86 -2.82 9.71
N TYR A 64 5.09 -3.60 10.47
CA TYR A 64 3.63 -3.57 10.47
C TYR A 64 3.09 -2.28 11.09
N ASP A 65 3.63 -1.85 12.22
CA ASP A 65 3.12 -0.66 12.93
C ASP A 65 3.40 0.62 12.14
N VAL A 66 4.54 0.70 11.45
CA VAL A 66 4.83 1.83 10.55
C VAL A 66 3.94 1.80 9.31
N MET A 67 3.61 0.61 8.80
CA MET A 67 2.68 0.47 7.68
C MET A 67 1.29 1.02 8.03
N ASP A 68 0.78 0.69 9.23
CA ASP A 68 -0.47 1.23 9.77
C ASP A 68 -0.45 2.77 9.82
N ALA A 69 0.61 3.33 10.42
CA ALA A 69 0.78 4.79 10.53
C ALA A 69 0.87 5.50 9.16
N LEU A 70 1.41 4.83 8.14
CA LEU A 70 1.44 5.38 6.77
C LEU A 70 0.07 5.38 6.11
N PHE A 71 -0.75 4.34 6.34
CA PHE A 71 -2.10 4.26 5.79
C PHE A 71 -3.08 5.27 6.40
N ASP A 72 -2.79 5.78 7.60
CA ASP A 72 -3.56 6.89 8.20
C ASP A 72 -3.34 8.25 7.50
N ILE A 73 -2.32 8.37 6.64
CA ILE A 73 -2.04 9.59 5.90
C ILE A 73 -3.02 9.73 4.73
N GLN A 74 -3.80 10.81 4.72
CA GLN A 74 -4.74 11.08 3.63
C GLN A 74 -4.00 11.26 2.29
N TYR A 75 -4.55 10.67 1.22
CA TYR A 75 -3.97 10.67 -0.14
C TYR A 75 -2.62 9.94 -0.29
N PHE A 76 -2.26 9.12 0.69
CA PHE A 76 -1.09 8.27 0.58
C PHE A 76 -1.25 7.24 -0.56
N GLU A 77 -0.17 7.01 -1.31
CA GLU A 77 -0.16 6.13 -2.48
C GLU A 77 0.08 4.67 -2.05
N CYS A 78 -0.90 3.82 -2.32
CA CYS A 78 -0.92 2.42 -1.89
C CYS A 78 -0.15 1.48 -2.84
N ASP A 79 -0.09 1.80 -4.14
CA ASP A 79 0.47 0.90 -5.16
C ASP A 79 1.65 1.51 -5.95
N PRO A 80 2.65 2.14 -5.28
CA PRO A 80 3.83 2.59 -5.98
C PRO A 80 4.58 1.39 -6.57
N LEU A 81 5.31 1.60 -7.67
CA LEU A 81 6.05 0.51 -8.33
C LEU A 81 7.53 0.61 -8.05
N THR A 82 8.14 -0.49 -7.60
CA THR A 82 9.61 -0.58 -7.54
C THR A 82 10.26 -0.27 -8.89
N ARG A 83 11.49 0.25 -8.83
CA ARG A 83 12.20 0.70 -10.04
C ARG A 83 12.53 -0.44 -11.01
N LEU A 84 12.98 -1.58 -10.50
CA LEU A 84 13.56 -2.66 -11.31
C LEU A 84 12.51 -3.64 -11.84
N ASP A 85 11.70 -4.18 -10.94
CA ASP A 85 10.79 -5.30 -11.23
C ASP A 85 9.33 -4.86 -11.31
N LYS A 86 9.04 -3.57 -11.05
CA LYS A 86 7.67 -3.04 -11.04
C LYS A 86 6.74 -3.82 -10.10
N ASP A 87 7.30 -4.42 -9.07
CA ASP A 87 6.56 -4.97 -7.94
C ASP A 87 5.84 -3.82 -7.21
N THR A 88 4.58 -4.03 -6.85
CA THR A 88 3.86 -3.22 -5.85
C THR A 88 4.24 -3.65 -4.43
N PRO A 89 3.87 -2.89 -3.39
CA PRO A 89 4.10 -3.31 -2.01
C PRO A 89 3.51 -4.69 -1.69
N LEU A 90 2.34 -5.04 -2.25
CA LEU A 90 1.73 -6.38 -2.07
C LEU A 90 2.63 -7.51 -2.59
N HIS A 91 3.36 -7.31 -3.69
CA HIS A 91 4.31 -8.32 -4.18
C HIS A 91 5.44 -8.53 -3.17
N THR A 92 5.96 -7.43 -2.60
CA THR A 92 7.02 -7.48 -1.59
C THR A 92 6.54 -8.15 -0.31
N ALA A 93 5.31 -7.88 0.15
CA ALA A 93 4.73 -8.51 1.33
C ALA A 93 4.54 -10.03 1.13
N VAL A 94 4.14 -10.46 -0.06
CA VAL A 94 4.06 -11.90 -0.39
C VAL A 94 5.45 -12.56 -0.35
N ARG A 95 6.49 -11.90 -0.88
CA ARG A 95 7.87 -12.42 -0.77
C ARG A 95 8.32 -12.52 0.67
N TYR A 96 8.04 -11.51 1.49
CA TYR A 96 8.31 -11.54 2.93
C TYR A 96 7.62 -12.74 3.60
N ALA A 97 6.34 -12.96 3.32
CA ALA A 97 5.57 -14.07 3.87
C ALA A 97 6.15 -15.44 3.47
N ASN A 98 6.60 -15.57 2.22
CA ASN A 98 7.19 -16.81 1.69
C ASN A 98 8.56 -17.11 2.29
N GLU A 99 9.38 -16.08 2.54
CA GLU A 99 10.81 -16.22 2.82
C GLU A 99 11.19 -16.04 4.29
N LYS A 100 10.40 -15.29 5.05
CA LYS A 100 10.75 -14.86 6.41
C LYS A 100 9.73 -15.28 7.45
N ASP A 101 8.54 -14.69 7.40
CA ASP A 101 7.51 -14.88 8.42
C ASP A 101 6.13 -14.87 7.76
N ALA A 102 5.52 -16.05 7.68
CA ALA A 102 4.24 -16.25 7.02
C ALA A 102 3.08 -15.62 7.79
N GLU A 103 3.11 -15.63 9.12
CA GLU A 103 2.01 -15.12 9.96
C GLU A 103 1.99 -13.59 9.91
N LEU A 104 3.15 -12.95 10.11
CA LEU A 104 3.25 -11.50 10.00
C LEU A 104 3.04 -11.02 8.56
N GLY A 105 3.57 -11.76 7.58
CA GLY A 105 3.35 -11.46 6.17
C GLY A 105 1.87 -11.51 5.78
N GLU A 106 1.13 -12.49 6.29
CA GLU A 106 -0.32 -12.57 6.10
C GLU A 106 -1.07 -11.39 6.74
N ALA A 107 -0.70 -11.01 7.96
CA ALA A 107 -1.29 -9.85 8.64
C ALA A 107 -1.06 -8.55 7.85
N MET A 108 0.17 -8.33 7.35
CA MET A 108 0.46 -7.19 6.48
C MET A 108 -0.38 -7.22 5.20
N ILE A 109 -0.48 -8.37 4.52
CA ILE A 109 -1.26 -8.49 3.28
C ILE A 109 -2.75 -8.18 3.53
N LYS A 110 -3.31 -8.65 4.64
CA LYS A 110 -4.69 -8.34 5.06
C LYS A 110 -4.87 -6.83 5.24
N MET A 111 -4.02 -6.18 6.05
CA MET A 111 -4.04 -4.73 6.26
C MET A 111 -3.95 -3.95 4.93
N MET A 112 -3.01 -4.33 4.05
CA MET A 112 -2.81 -3.66 2.77
C MET A 112 -4.04 -3.77 1.86
N CYS A 113 -4.69 -4.92 1.83
CA CYS A 113 -5.93 -5.11 1.05
C CYS A 113 -7.08 -4.27 1.63
N GLU A 114 -7.19 -4.19 2.96
CA GLU A 114 -8.19 -3.36 3.66
C GLU A 114 -7.95 -1.85 3.43
N ALA A 115 -6.69 -1.43 3.34
CA ALA A 115 -6.28 -0.07 2.99
C ALA A 115 -6.42 0.26 1.50
N GLY A 116 -6.88 -0.68 0.67
CA GLY A 116 -7.19 -0.46 -0.74
C GLY A 116 -6.03 -0.67 -1.72
N CYS A 117 -4.94 -1.33 -1.32
CA CYS A 117 -3.89 -1.75 -2.27
C CYS A 117 -4.46 -2.72 -3.31
N ASP A 118 -4.20 -2.50 -4.61
CA ASP A 118 -4.79 -3.28 -5.70
C ASP A 118 -4.02 -4.62 -5.93
N PRO A 119 -4.62 -5.78 -5.60
CA PRO A 119 -3.98 -7.09 -5.78
C PRO A 119 -3.97 -7.57 -7.24
N ARG A 120 -4.49 -6.76 -8.19
CA ARG A 120 -4.57 -7.10 -9.62
C ARG A 120 -3.40 -6.55 -10.41
N VAL A 121 -2.63 -5.61 -9.84
CA VAL A 121 -1.47 -5.00 -10.49
C VAL A 121 -0.46 -6.08 -10.85
N ARG A 122 0.04 -6.02 -12.08
CA ARG A 122 1.05 -6.96 -12.58
C ARG A 122 2.42 -6.30 -12.55
N ASN A 123 3.38 -7.03 -12.01
CA ASN A 123 4.78 -6.63 -12.08
C ASN A 123 5.36 -6.76 -13.50
N LYS A 124 6.65 -6.48 -13.67
CA LYS A 124 7.37 -6.56 -14.95
C LYS A 124 7.41 -7.97 -15.54
N HIS A 125 7.26 -8.99 -14.70
CA HIS A 125 7.17 -10.40 -15.13
C HIS A 125 5.74 -10.81 -15.52
N GLY A 126 4.79 -9.87 -15.47
CA GLY A 126 3.38 -10.13 -15.76
C GLY A 126 2.67 -10.89 -14.64
N GLN A 127 3.25 -10.95 -13.43
CA GLN A 127 2.71 -11.68 -12.30
C GLN A 127 1.96 -10.74 -11.37
N LYS A 128 0.83 -11.18 -10.83
CA LYS A 128 0.11 -10.57 -9.69
C LYS A 128 0.71 -11.05 -8.36
N PRO A 129 0.46 -10.37 -7.24
CA PRO A 129 0.87 -10.84 -5.91
C PRO A 129 0.42 -12.27 -5.60
N ALA A 130 -0.83 -12.62 -5.94
CA ALA A 130 -1.39 -13.97 -5.69
C ALA A 130 -0.65 -15.09 -6.46
N GLU A 131 0.02 -14.76 -7.56
CA GLU A 131 0.80 -15.70 -8.38
C GLU A 131 2.19 -15.97 -7.79
N LEU A 132 2.64 -15.15 -6.83
CA LEU A 132 3.91 -15.32 -6.13
C LEU A 132 3.78 -16.14 -4.83
N VAL A 133 2.56 -16.40 -4.35
CA VAL A 133 2.33 -17.11 -3.07
C VAL A 133 2.77 -18.56 -3.16
N TYR A 134 3.60 -19.02 -2.21
CA TYR A 134 4.08 -20.39 -2.13
C TYR A 134 3.58 -21.08 -0.86
N ASN A 135 2.86 -22.19 -1.00
CA ASN A 135 2.38 -23.05 0.09
C ASN A 135 1.56 -22.36 1.21
N ASN A 136 1.00 -21.17 0.97
CA ASN A 136 0.05 -20.54 1.88
C ASN A 136 -1.30 -20.29 1.17
N GLN A 137 -2.29 -21.14 1.45
CA GLN A 137 -3.62 -21.02 0.84
C GLN A 137 -4.42 -19.85 1.41
N GLU A 138 -4.14 -19.44 2.64
CA GLU A 138 -4.86 -18.34 3.29
C GLU A 138 -4.50 -17.01 2.63
N ILE A 139 -3.20 -16.69 2.53
CA ILE A 139 -2.71 -15.50 1.80
C ILE A 139 -3.26 -15.46 0.37
N LYS A 140 -3.20 -16.60 -0.34
CA LYS A 140 -3.72 -16.68 -1.70
C LYS A 140 -5.21 -16.38 -1.76
N SER A 141 -5.99 -16.91 -0.82
CA SER A 141 -7.44 -16.67 -0.75
C SER A 141 -7.75 -15.22 -0.41
N THR A 142 -7.02 -14.60 0.51
CA THR A 142 -7.16 -13.18 0.85
C THR A 142 -6.95 -12.28 -0.37
N LEU A 143 -5.86 -12.49 -1.13
CA LEU A 143 -5.59 -11.71 -2.33
C LEU A 143 -6.64 -11.91 -3.42
N GLN A 144 -7.10 -13.15 -3.62
CA GLN A 144 -8.16 -13.46 -4.59
C GLN A 144 -9.51 -12.85 -4.19
N GLN A 145 -9.83 -12.85 -2.90
CA GLN A 145 -11.05 -12.23 -2.38
C GLN A 145 -11.00 -10.71 -2.55
N ALA A 146 -9.87 -10.08 -2.22
CA ALA A 146 -9.67 -8.64 -2.44
C ALA A 146 -9.80 -8.27 -3.93
N GLU A 147 -9.21 -9.07 -4.83
CA GLU A 147 -9.39 -8.91 -6.28
C GLU A 147 -10.88 -8.99 -6.68
N TYR A 148 -11.61 -9.97 -6.15
CA TYR A 148 -13.03 -10.13 -6.45
C TYR A 148 -13.87 -8.93 -5.97
N ILE A 149 -13.66 -8.48 -4.74
CA ILE A 149 -14.37 -7.32 -4.16
C ILE A 149 -14.14 -6.07 -5.01
N MET A 150 -12.88 -5.80 -5.39
CA MET A 150 -12.56 -4.65 -6.23
C MET A 150 -13.12 -4.77 -7.66
N ALA A 151 -13.30 -5.99 -8.18
CA ALA A 151 -13.91 -6.21 -9.48
C ALA A 151 -15.44 -6.03 -9.46
N GLU A 152 -16.10 -6.43 -8.37
CA GLU A 152 -17.55 -6.25 -8.18
C GLU A 152 -17.93 -4.81 -7.83
N GLY A 153 -17.13 -4.10 -7.03
CA GLY A 153 -17.34 -2.67 -6.77
C GLY A 153 -17.39 -1.84 -8.06
N LEU A 154 -16.57 -2.21 -9.06
CA LEU A 154 -16.64 -1.61 -10.40
C LEU A 154 -17.93 -1.95 -11.19
N ARG A 155 -18.64 -3.03 -10.85
CA ARG A 155 -19.88 -3.43 -11.53
C ARG A 155 -21.09 -2.69 -10.97
N GLU A 156 -21.14 -2.46 -9.66
CA GLU A 156 -22.26 -1.76 -9.03
C GLU A 156 -22.32 -0.27 -9.44
N ASP A 157 -21.17 0.38 -9.63
CA ASP A 157 -21.11 1.77 -10.13
C ASP A 157 -21.50 1.92 -11.62
N ALA A 158 -21.50 0.83 -12.39
CA ALA A 158 -21.84 0.85 -13.82
C ALA A 158 -23.34 0.66 -14.10
N ASP A 159 -24.12 0.12 -13.14
CA ASP A 159 -25.55 -0.17 -13.32
C ASP A 159 -26.48 0.98 -12.88
N ASN A 160 -25.97 1.99 -12.16
CA ASN A 160 -26.77 3.15 -11.73
C ASN A 160 -26.90 4.27 -12.80
N GLY A 161 -26.64 3.92 -14.07
CA GLY A 161 -26.60 4.85 -15.21
C GLY A 161 -27.78 4.77 -16.18
N SER A 162 -28.81 3.95 -15.95
CA SER A 162 -30.00 3.95 -16.82
C SER A 162 -30.97 5.04 -16.38
N VAL A 163 -30.70 6.23 -16.89
CA VAL A 163 -31.61 7.36 -17.05
C VAL A 163 -33.06 6.94 -17.30
N HIS A 164 -33.90 7.51 -16.45
CA HIS A 164 -35.34 7.67 -16.54
C HIS A 164 -35.79 8.05 -17.97
N ASP A 165 -36.23 7.07 -18.78
CA ASP A 165 -36.96 7.34 -20.02
C ASP A 165 -38.07 6.32 -20.21
N SER A 166 -39.29 6.74 -19.86
CA SER A 166 -40.50 6.54 -20.67
C SER A 166 -41.66 7.21 -19.97
N ALA A 167 -41.91 8.45 -20.39
CA ALA A 167 -43.21 9.07 -20.28
C ALA A 167 -44.16 8.47 -21.34
N SER A 168 -45.44 8.38 -20.97
CA SER A 168 -46.63 8.38 -21.84
C SER A 168 -47.01 7.10 -22.60
N ASP A 169 -48.15 6.51 -22.23
CA ASP A 169 -49.41 6.54 -23.02
C ASP A 169 -50.57 5.99 -22.15
N SER A 170 -51.53 6.84 -21.75
CA SER A 170 -52.89 6.90 -22.32
C SER A 170 -53.68 5.58 -22.21
N GLU A 171 -54.64 5.50 -21.27
CA GLU A 171 -56.10 5.36 -21.49
C GLU A 171 -56.89 5.68 -20.20
#